data_AF-A0A1B6NW91-F1
#
_entry.id   AF-A0A1B6NW91-F1
#
_cell.length_a   1.000
_cell.length_b   1.000
_cell.length_c   1.000
_cell.angle_alpha   90.00
_cell.angle_beta   90.00
_cell.angle_gamma   90.00
#
_symmetry.space_group_name_H-M   'P 1'
#
loop_
_entity.id
_entity.type
_entity.pdbx_description
1 polymer ?
#
loop_
_entity_poly.entity_id
_entity_poly.type
_entity_poly.pdbx_seq_one_letter_code
_entity_poly.pdbx_strand_id
1 'polypeptide(L)'
;MTSSDISAAQVRSAKDWVRILAKYREPSTRRSIFELLVTLVPFTLLWGLALAALSFSPWLTLGIAILNGFFLVRLFCIQHDCGHASFFHSRKAQNWVGRCLGVL
;
A
#
# COMPACT_ATOMS: atom_id res chain seq x y z
N MET A 1 42.86 -5.81 -34.30
CA MET A 1 41.97 -4.99 -33.46
C MET A 1 40.55 -5.12 -34.00
N THR A 2 39.99 -6.33 -33.95
CA THR A 2 38.69 -6.65 -34.56
C THR A 2 37.61 -6.57 -33.51
N SER A 3 36.47 -6.00 -33.90
CA SER A 3 35.25 -5.66 -33.15
C SER A 3 34.51 -6.84 -32.49
N SER A 4 35.22 -7.92 -32.16
CA SER A 4 34.72 -9.20 -31.69
C SER A 4 34.43 -9.24 -30.18
N ASP A 5 34.97 -8.28 -29.42
CA ASP A 5 34.92 -8.30 -27.95
C ASP A 5 33.69 -7.62 -27.33
N ILE A 6 32.85 -6.96 -28.13
CA ILE A 6 31.63 -6.27 -27.62
C ILE A 6 30.46 -7.25 -27.42
N SER A 7 30.56 -8.50 -27.90
CA SER A 7 29.44 -9.46 -27.83
C SER A 7 29.28 -10.17 -26.47
N ALA A 8 30.16 -9.93 -25.50
CA ALA A 8 30.19 -10.65 -24.22
C ALA A 8 29.48 -9.93 -23.05
N ALA A 9 28.97 -8.72 -23.25
CA ALA A 9 28.04 -8.11 -22.30
C ALA A 9 26.63 -8.64 -22.60
N GLN A 10 26.36 -9.86 -22.14
CA GLN A 10 25.07 -10.55 -22.23
C GLN A 10 23.90 -9.57 -22.06
N VAL A 11 23.19 -9.27 -23.15
CA VAL A 11 21.79 -8.84 -23.05
C VAL A 11 21.03 -10.06 -22.55
N ARG A 12 21.07 -10.29 -21.24
CA ARG A 12 20.22 -11.27 -20.58
C ARG A 12 18.81 -11.02 -21.06
N SER A 13 18.13 -12.05 -21.56
CA SER A 13 16.79 -11.92 -22.08
C SER A 13 15.91 -11.27 -21.02
N ALA A 14 15.00 -10.38 -21.41
CA ALA A 14 14.05 -9.77 -20.48
C ALA A 14 13.32 -10.84 -19.63
N LYS A 15 13.12 -12.06 -20.19
CA LYS A 15 12.58 -13.22 -19.47
C LYS A 15 13.45 -13.69 -18.29
N ASP A 16 14.77 -13.66 -18.42
CA ASP A 16 15.69 -14.09 -17.36
C ASP A 16 15.66 -13.10 -16.19
N TRP A 17 15.62 -11.80 -16.50
CA TRP A 17 15.45 -10.74 -15.49
C TRP A 17 14.11 -10.85 -14.76
N VAL A 18 13.01 -11.12 -15.47
CA VAL A 18 11.69 -11.35 -14.85
C VAL A 18 11.74 -12.54 -13.87
N ARG A 19 12.46 -13.61 -14.20
CA ARG A 19 12.58 -14.81 -13.35
C ARG A 19 13.43 -14.57 -12.10
N ILE A 20 14.49 -13.77 -12.22
CA ILE A 20 15.33 -13.34 -11.09
C ILE A 20 14.54 -12.41 -10.16
N LEU A 21 13.84 -11.42 -10.71
CA LEU A 21 13.05 -10.45 -9.96
C LEU A 21 11.82 -11.07 -9.30
N ALA A 22 11.25 -12.13 -9.87
CA ALA A 22 10.14 -12.86 -9.28
C ALA A 22 10.47 -13.43 -7.88
N LYS A 23 11.74 -13.77 -7.60
CA LYS A 23 12.17 -14.24 -6.27
C LYS A 23 12.19 -13.13 -5.20
N TYR A 24 12.28 -11.87 -5.59
CA TYR A 24 12.18 -10.73 -4.67
C TYR A 24 10.73 -10.28 -4.46
N ARG A 25 9.79 -10.85 -5.22
CA ARG A 25 8.37 -10.53 -5.19
C ARG A 25 7.60 -11.49 -4.29
N GLU A 26 8.15 -11.83 -3.12
CA GLU A 26 7.39 -12.54 -2.10
C GLU A 26 6.60 -11.53 -1.26
N PRO A 27 5.27 -11.40 -1.46
CA PRO A 27 4.45 -10.58 -0.59
C PRO A 27 4.45 -11.19 0.81
N SER A 28 4.97 -10.44 1.78
CA SER A 28 4.99 -10.86 3.18
C SER A 28 3.68 -10.45 3.87
N THR A 29 2.74 -11.39 3.93
CA THR A 29 1.40 -11.16 4.54
C THR A 29 1.47 -10.48 5.91
N ARG A 30 2.45 -10.82 6.75
CA ARG A 30 2.62 -10.19 8.07
C ARG A 30 2.95 -8.69 7.98
N ARG A 31 3.80 -8.29 7.04
CA ARG A 31 4.16 -6.89 6.82
C ARG A 31 2.98 -6.11 6.27
N SER A 32 2.24 -6.68 5.33
CA SER A 32 1.03 -6.08 4.77
C SER A 32 -0.07 -5.87 5.82
N ILE A 33 -0.26 -6.84 6.72
CA ILE A 33 -1.18 -6.68 7.87
C ILE A 33 -0.70 -5.55 8.79
N PHE A 34 0.60 -5.49 9.09
CA PHE A 34 1.17 -4.44 9.92
C PHE A 34 0.98 -3.05 9.29
N GLU A 35 1.28 -2.90 8.00
CA GLU A 35 1.09 -1.64 7.26
C GLU A 35 -0.38 -1.21 7.19
N LEU A 36 -1.31 -2.18 7.10
CA LEU A 36 -2.74 -1.91 7.18
C LEU A 36 -3.14 -1.43 8.59
N LEU A 37 -2.73 -2.17 9.64
CA LEU A 37 -3.09 -1.84 11.02
C LEU A 37 -2.52 -0.49 11.46
N VAL A 38 -1.26 -0.22 11.14
CA VAL A 38 -0.60 1.06 11.48
C VAL A 38 -1.22 2.25 10.73
N THR A 39 -2.01 2.00 9.67
CA THR A 39 -2.75 3.06 8.96
C THR A 39 -4.19 3.17 9.46
N LEU A 40 -4.88 2.03 9.59
CA LEU A 40 -6.30 1.98 9.96
C LEU A 40 -6.55 2.39 11.43
N VAL A 41 -5.65 2.01 12.34
CA VAL A 41 -5.79 2.36 13.76
C VAL A 41 -5.67 3.87 13.98
N PRO A 42 -4.62 4.58 13.50
CA PRO A 42 -4.58 6.03 13.62
C PRO A 42 -5.74 6.74 12.91
N PHE A 43 -6.17 6.25 11.74
CA PHE A 43 -7.32 6.81 11.02
C PHE A 43 -8.61 6.77 11.87
N THR A 44 -8.94 5.60 12.41
CA THR A 44 -10.15 5.43 13.24
C THR A 44 -10.09 6.22 14.55
N LEU A 45 -8.90 6.33 15.15
CA LEU A 45 -8.68 7.16 16.33
C LEU A 45 -8.85 8.65 16.02
N LEU A 46 -8.21 9.16 14.97
CA LEU A 46 -8.33 10.57 14.55
C LEU A 46 -9.77 10.91 14.15
N TRP A 47 -10.48 9.99 13.50
CA TRP A 47 -11.89 10.17 13.18
C TRP A 47 -12.76 10.29 14.43
N GLY A 48 -12.58 9.39 15.41
CA GLY A 48 -13.29 9.49 16.69
C GLY A 48 -12.95 10.78 17.46
N LEU A 49 -11.68 11.20 17.42
CA LEU A 49 -11.25 12.47 18.01
C LEU A 49 -11.86 13.67 17.29
N ALA A 50 -11.98 13.65 15.96
CA ALA A 50 -12.64 14.71 15.21
C ALA A 50 -14.13 14.83 15.59
N LEU A 51 -14.82 13.70 15.73
CA LEU A 51 -16.22 13.68 16.17
C LEU A 51 -16.37 14.24 17.59
N ALA A 52 -15.48 13.87 18.51
CA ALA A 52 -15.47 14.42 19.86
C ALA A 52 -15.12 15.92 19.89
N ALA A 53 -14.16 16.35 19.06
CA ALA A 53 -13.69 17.74 18.97
C ALA A 53 -14.75 18.69 18.39
N LEU A 54 -15.74 18.17 17.65
CA LEU A 54 -16.78 18.97 17.00
C LEU A 54 -17.57 19.81 18.00
N SER A 55 -17.81 19.28 19.20
CA SER A 55 -18.49 20.01 20.29
C SER A 55 -17.61 21.06 20.98
N PHE A 56 -16.29 21.00 20.82
CA PHE A 56 -15.35 21.95 21.46
C PHE A 56 -14.96 23.09 20.53
N SER A 57 -14.53 22.76 19.30
CA SER A 57 -14.10 23.77 18.33
C SER A 57 -14.14 23.24 16.90
N PRO A 58 -14.85 23.92 15.99
CA PRO A 58 -14.85 23.59 14.56
C PRO A 58 -13.45 23.68 13.93
N TRP A 59 -12.61 24.63 14.37
CA TRP A 59 -11.25 24.79 13.84
C TRP A 59 -10.31 23.66 14.27
N LEU A 60 -10.45 23.19 15.52
CA LEU A 60 -9.71 22.02 15.99
C LEU A 60 -10.11 20.77 15.20
N THR A 61 -11.42 20.60 14.99
CA THR A 61 -11.98 19.51 14.19
C THR A 61 -11.45 19.54 12.76
N LEU A 62 -11.38 20.73 12.14
CA LEU A 62 -10.82 20.90 10.81
C LEU A 62 -9.34 20.48 10.75
N GLY A 63 -8.53 20.88 11.75
CA GLY A 63 -7.12 20.46 11.83
C GLY A 63 -6.96 18.95 11.94
N ILE A 64 -7.77 18.30 12.79
CA ILE A 64 -7.78 16.84 12.94
C ILE A 64 -8.25 16.17 11.64
N ALA A 65 -9.27 16.72 10.97
CA ALA A 65 -9.80 16.19 9.72
C ALA A 65 -8.77 16.25 8.57
N ILE A 66 -8.01 17.34 8.46
CA ILE A 66 -6.91 17.45 7.49
C ILE A 66 -5.86 16.38 7.76
N LEU A 67 -5.46 16.21 9.03
CA LEU A 67 -4.50 15.17 9.41
C LEU A 67 -5.03 13.76 9.07
N ASN A 68 -6.31 13.52 9.35
CA ASN A 68 -6.98 12.26 9.05
C ASN A 68 -7.06 12.00 7.53
N GLY A 69 -7.17 13.05 6.72
CA GLY A 69 -7.15 12.97 5.26
C GLY A 69 -5.88 12.33 4.70
N PHE A 70 -4.71 12.56 5.29
CA PHE A 70 -3.47 11.89 4.87
C PHE A 70 -3.54 10.37 5.09
N PHE A 71 -4.15 9.92 6.19
CA PHE A 71 -4.37 8.50 6.44
C PHE A 71 -5.39 7.91 5.47
N LEU A 72 -6.43 8.67 5.11
CA LEU A 72 -7.41 8.25 4.12
C LEU A 72 -6.78 8.01 2.74
N VAL A 73 -5.94 8.94 2.27
CA VAL A 73 -5.20 8.75 1.01
C VAL A 73 -4.31 7.50 1.07
N ARG A 74 -3.68 7.24 2.21
CA ARG A 74 -2.86 6.03 2.39
C ARG A 74 -3.71 4.75 2.36
N LEU A 75 -4.90 4.75 2.97
CA LEU A 75 -5.85 3.64 2.88
C LEU A 75 -6.31 3.41 1.42
N PHE A 76 -6.54 4.47 0.66
CA PHE A 76 -6.88 4.37 -0.76
C PHE A 76 -5.74 3.74 -1.58
N CYS A 77 -4.48 4.13 -1.34
CA CYS A 77 -3.34 3.47 -1.99
C CYS A 77 -3.27 1.97 -1.65
N ILE A 78 -3.48 1.60 -0.38
CA ILE A 78 -3.52 0.19 0.03
C ILE A 78 -4.67 -0.56 -0.67
N GLN A 79 -5.84 0.07 -0.78
CA GLN A 79 -7.00 -0.50 -1.48
C GLN A 79 -6.72 -0.69 -2.97
N HIS A 80 -6.14 0.32 -3.62
CA HIS A 80 -5.72 0.27 -5.03
C HIS A 80 -4.73 -0.88 -5.27
N ASP A 81 -3.73 -1.02 -4.41
CA ASP A 81 -2.73 -2.08 -4.49
C ASP A 81 -3.30 -3.47 -4.20
N CYS A 82 -4.31 -3.57 -3.32
CA CYS A 82 -5.11 -4.78 -3.14
C CYS A 82 -5.90 -5.14 -4.42
N GLY A 83 -6.40 -4.14 -5.16
CA GLY A 83 -7.06 -4.32 -6.44
C GLY A 83 -6.14 -4.88 -7.53
N HIS A 84 -4.85 -4.53 -7.50
CA HIS A 84 -3.81 -5.06 -8.38
C HIS A 84 -3.26 -6.43 -7.97
N ALA A 85 -3.83 -7.03 -6.92
CA ALA A 85 -3.39 -8.32 -6.37
C ALA A 85 -1.92 -8.32 -5.89
N SER A 86 -1.33 -7.18 -5.53
CA SER A 86 0.09 -7.07 -5.14
C SER A 86 0.35 -6.99 -3.64
N PHE A 87 -0.68 -6.71 -2.81
CA PHE A 87 -0.47 -6.34 -1.41
C PHE A 87 -0.42 -7.53 -0.43
N PHE A 88 -1.26 -8.57 -0.58
CA PHE A 88 -1.21 -9.78 0.27
C PHE A 88 -0.84 -11.04 -0.53
N HIS A 89 -0.23 -12.04 0.11
CA HIS A 89 0.01 -13.33 -0.56
C HIS A 89 -1.29 -14.08 -0.92
N SER A 90 -2.35 -13.90 -0.12
CA SER A 90 -3.64 -14.54 -0.32
C SER A 90 -4.61 -13.66 -1.12
N ARG A 91 -5.04 -14.14 -2.29
CA ARG A 91 -6.03 -13.47 -3.16
C ARG A 91 -7.38 -13.24 -2.47
N LYS A 92 -7.77 -14.13 -1.56
CA LYS A 92 -8.99 -13.98 -0.74
C LYS A 92 -8.88 -12.81 0.22
N ALA A 93 -7.72 -12.65 0.87
CA ALA A 93 -7.48 -11.54 1.79
C ALA A 93 -7.48 -10.19 1.05
N GLN A 94 -6.88 -10.11 -0.14
CA GLN A 94 -6.90 -8.90 -0.97
C GLN A 94 -8.32 -8.48 -1.36
N ASN A 95 -9.14 -9.42 -1.83
CA ASN A 95 -10.52 -9.13 -2.21
C ASN A 95 -11.37 -8.70 -1.01
N TRP A 96 -11.16 -9.31 0.16
CA TRP A 96 -11.94 -8.98 1.35
C TRP A 96 -11.53 -7.63 1.93
N VAL A 97 -10.23 -7.37 2.08
CA VAL A 97 -9.70 -6.08 2.55
C VAL A 97 -10.07 -4.95 1.59
N GLY A 98 -9.92 -5.14 0.27
CA GLY A 98 -10.29 -4.14 -0.72
C GLY A 98 -11.78 -3.79 -0.70
N ARG A 99 -12.65 -4.77 -0.41
CA ARG A 99 -14.09 -4.53 -0.22
C ARG A 99 -14.39 -3.81 1.09
N CYS A 100 -13.77 -4.22 2.20
CA CYS A 100 -13.97 -3.56 3.49
C CYS A 100 -13.47 -2.11 3.50
N LEU A 101 -12.30 -1.86 2.89
CA LEU A 101 -11.77 -0.51 2.72
C LEU A 101 -12.59 0.33 1.75
N GLY A 102 -13.24 -0.27 0.75
CA GLY A 102 -14.10 0.48 -0.17
C GLY A 102 -15.46 0.88 0.38
N VAL A 103 -15.84 0.37 1.56
CA VAL A 103 -17.05 0.79 2.29
C VAL A 103 -16.74 1.91 3.28
N LEU A 104 -15.48 2.05 3.71
CA LEU A 104 -14.99 3.14 4.55
C LEU A 104 -14.80 4.42 3.73
#